data_AF-A0A0U9HIY9-F1
#
_entry.id   AF-A0A0U9HIY9-F1
#
_cell.length_a   1.000
_cell.length_b   1.000
_cell.length_c   1.000
_cell.angle_alpha   90.00
_cell.angle_beta   90.00
_cell.angle_gamma   90.00
#
_symmetry.space_group_name_H-M   'P 1'
#
loop_
_entity.id
_entity.type
_entity.pdbx_description
1 polymer ?
#
loop_
_entity_poly.entity_id
_entity_poly.type
_entity_poly.pdbx_seq_one_letter_code
_entity_poly.pdbx_strand_id
1 'polypeptide(L)'
;MKEKISMPKCFICMDEGFILYRKKVRELEGEYIAHCVCQAGEQYSYDGTRCEKKKSPYYIPSIAAELDHESIAAENLRNWIKQNKNKKGFLEATKQLGLEVPQDDKTL
;
A
#
# COMPACT_ATOMS: atom_id res chain seq x y z
N MET A 1 -29.43 0.95 -4.87
CA MET A 1 -28.08 1.57 -4.78
C MET A 1 -27.06 0.59 -5.34
N LYS A 2 -26.22 0.99 -6.32
CA LYS A 2 -25.09 0.14 -6.74
C LYS A 2 -24.07 0.15 -5.60
N GLU A 3 -23.66 -1.01 -5.10
CA GLU A 3 -22.52 -1.09 -4.18
C GLU A 3 -21.30 -0.47 -4.87
N LYS A 4 -20.80 0.64 -4.31
CA LYS A 4 -19.63 1.32 -4.85
C LYS A 4 -18.40 0.59 -4.32
N ILE A 5 -17.69 -0.09 -5.21
CA ILE A 5 -16.39 -0.69 -4.87
C ILE A 5 -15.45 0.45 -4.48
N SER A 6 -14.87 0.36 -3.27
CA SER A 6 -13.84 1.29 -2.84
C SER A 6 -12.52 0.92 -3.52
N MET A 7 -11.94 1.88 -4.23
CA MET A 7 -10.66 1.71 -4.92
C MET A 7 -9.58 2.48 -4.14
N PRO A 8 -8.53 1.80 -3.66
CA PRO A 8 -7.40 2.46 -3.02
C PRO A 8 -6.71 3.41 -3.99
N LYS A 9 -6.25 4.55 -3.51
CA LYS A 9 -5.38 5.45 -4.30
C LYS A 9 -3.94 4.94 -4.34
N CYS A 10 -3.53 4.18 -3.33
CA CYS A 10 -2.21 3.59 -3.23
C CYS A 10 -2.31 2.10 -2.86
N PHE A 11 -1.91 1.22 -3.77
CA PHE A 11 -1.85 -0.22 -3.51
C PHE A 11 -0.67 -0.66 -2.64
N ILE A 12 0.31 0.21 -2.39
CA ILE A 12 1.42 -0.11 -1.47
C ILE A 12 0.90 -0.17 -0.04
N CYS A 13 0.38 0.93 0.48
CA CYS A 13 -0.07 1.05 1.87
C CYS A 13 -1.59 0.93 2.05
N MET A 14 -2.34 0.68 0.97
CA MET A 14 -3.81 0.64 0.99
C MET A 14 -4.44 1.90 1.60
N ASP A 15 -3.88 3.06 1.25
CA ASP A 15 -4.23 4.40 1.75
C ASP A 15 -3.95 4.72 3.23
N GLU A 16 -3.36 3.78 4.00
CA GLU A 16 -2.98 4.02 5.40
C GLU A 16 -1.78 4.97 5.57
N GLY A 17 -0.95 5.12 4.53
CA GLY A 17 0.25 5.96 4.55
C GLY A 17 1.49 5.31 5.18
N PHE A 18 1.36 4.14 5.79
CA PHE A 18 2.49 3.38 6.34
C PHE A 18 2.26 1.87 6.24
N ILE A 19 3.31 1.09 6.48
CA ILE A 19 3.24 -0.35 6.67
C ILE A 19 3.95 -0.73 7.96
N LEU A 20 3.36 -1.67 8.71
CA LEU A 20 4.03 -2.34 9.81
C LEU A 20 4.69 -3.62 9.29
N TYR A 21 5.95 -3.83 9.68
CA TYR A 21 6.73 -4.99 9.25
C TYR A 21 7.58 -5.52 10.40
N ARG A 22 7.84 -6.82 10.39
CA ARG A 22 8.76 -7.44 11.36
C ARG A 22 10.16 -7.50 10.80
N LYS A 23 11.13 -7.16 11.64
CA LYS A 23 12.56 -7.21 11.31
C LYS A 23 13.32 -7.77 12.50
N LYS A 24 14.26 -8.68 12.24
CA LYS A 24 15.24 -9.14 13.22
C LYS A 24 16.48 -8.24 13.17
N VAL A 25 16.82 -7.61 14.28
CA VAL A 25 18.04 -6.80 14.45
C VAL A 25 18.86 -7.46 15.54
N ARG A 26 20.02 -8.01 15.18
CA ARG A 26 20.82 -8.89 16.04
C ARG A 26 19.97 -10.09 16.50
N GLU A 27 19.76 -10.26 17.79
CA GLU A 27 18.95 -11.36 18.36
C GLU A 27 17.50 -10.98 18.67
N LEU A 28 17.09 -9.74 18.39
CA LEU A 28 15.74 -9.26 18.72
C LEU A 28 14.91 -9.11 17.45
N GLU A 29 13.74 -9.74 17.44
CA GLU A 29 12.69 -9.48 16.45
C GLU A 29 11.71 -8.45 17.02
N GLY A 30 11.35 -7.45 16.22
CA GLY A 30 10.38 -6.43 16.60
C GLY A 30 9.49 -6.04 15.44
N GLU A 31 8.39 -5.38 15.76
CA GLU A 31 7.54 -4.71 14.78
C GLU A 31 8.04 -3.28 14.59
N TYR A 32 8.21 -2.91 13.32
CA TYR A 32 8.70 -1.62 12.86
C TYR A 32 7.68 -1.00 11.91
N ILE A 33 7.83 0.30 11.68
CA ILE A 33 6.99 1.07 10.77
C ILE A 33 7.86 1.64 9.65
N ALA A 34 7.35 1.61 8.42
CA ALA A 34 7.90 2.35 7.29
C ALA A 34 6.81 3.22 6.65
N HIS A 35 7.12 4.48 6.35
CA HIS A 35 6.15 5.36 5.69
C HIS A 35 6.10 5.05 4.19
N CYS A 36 4.91 5.18 3.61
CA CYS A 36 4.73 4.99 2.17
C CYS A 36 5.36 6.15 1.38
N VAL A 37 5.66 5.91 0.11
CA VAL A 37 6.12 6.93 -0.84
C VAL A 37 4.97 7.74 -1.46
N CYS A 38 3.71 7.41 -1.14
CA CYS A 38 2.55 8.16 -1.63
C CYS A 38 2.26 9.41 -0.79
N GLN A 39 1.34 10.26 -1.27
CA GLN A 39 0.91 11.47 -0.56
C GLN A 39 0.42 11.19 0.86
N ALA A 40 -0.31 10.09 1.08
CA ALA A 40 -0.75 9.71 2.42
C ALA A 40 0.42 9.31 3.34
N GLY A 41 1.56 8.91 2.80
CA GLY A 41 2.76 8.57 3.55
C GLY A 41 3.62 9.77 3.95
N GLU A 42 3.47 10.92 3.29
CA GLU A 42 4.22 12.14 3.63
C GLU A 42 4.01 12.57 5.08
N GLN A 43 2.79 12.42 5.61
CA GLN A 43 2.48 12.75 7.00
C GLN A 43 3.22 11.87 8.02
N TYR A 44 3.72 10.70 7.61
CA TYR A 44 4.48 9.76 8.43
C TYR A 44 5.98 9.84 8.18
N SER A 45 6.45 10.73 7.30
CA SER A 45 7.89 10.95 7.07
C SER A 45 8.49 11.73 8.24
N TYR A 46 8.85 11.00 9.29
CA TYR A 46 9.44 11.56 10.51
C TYR A 46 10.96 11.33 10.54
N ASP A 47 11.72 12.40 10.78
CA ASP A 47 13.15 12.36 11.06
C ASP A 47 13.47 13.20 12.30
N GLY A 48 13.71 12.50 13.42
CA GLY A 48 13.99 13.12 14.71
C GLY A 48 15.29 13.90 14.75
N THR A 49 16.22 13.68 13.82
CA THR A 49 17.51 14.39 13.79
C THR A 49 17.34 15.84 13.33
N ARG A 50 16.23 16.10 12.62
CA ARG A 50 15.84 17.41 12.07
C ARG A 50 14.96 18.23 13.02
N CYS A 51 14.55 17.68 14.17
CA CYS A 51 13.79 18.43 15.17
C CYS A 51 14.61 19.58 15.77
N GLU A 52 14.02 20.76 15.89
CA GLU A 52 14.71 21.97 16.39
C GLU A 52 14.97 21.92 17.90
N LYS A 53 13.98 21.49 18.69
CA LYS A 53 14.03 21.56 20.17
C LYS A 53 14.68 20.35 20.82
N LYS A 54 14.23 19.15 20.45
CA LYS A 54 14.70 17.89 21.03
C LYS A 54 14.96 16.90 19.92
N LYS A 55 16.23 16.76 19.57
CA LYS A 55 16.68 15.81 18.55
C LYS A 55 16.59 14.38 19.07
N SER A 56 16.27 13.47 18.16
CA SER A 56 16.19 12.04 18.41
C SER A 56 16.89 11.30 17.25
N PRO A 57 17.59 10.19 17.51
CA PRO A 57 18.12 9.35 16.43
C PRO A 57 17.02 8.55 15.71
N TYR A 58 15.80 8.54 16.25
CA TYR A 58 14.68 7.82 15.64
C TYR A 58 14.18 8.54 14.39
N TYR A 59 13.92 7.77 13.35
CA TYR A 59 13.25 8.19 12.14
C TYR A 59 12.36 7.05 11.65
N ILE A 60 11.32 7.38 10.90
CA ILE A 60 10.51 6.40 10.19
C ILE A 60 11.11 6.30 8.78
N PRO A 61 11.68 5.16 8.36
CA PRO A 61 12.23 5.01 7.02
C PRO A 61 11.12 5.02 5.96
N SER A 62 11.50 5.38 4.73
CA SER A 62 10.64 5.13 3.57
C SER A 62 10.54 3.64 3.31
N ILE A 63 9.35 3.17 2.92
CA ILE A 63 9.14 1.77 2.53
C ILE A 63 10.10 1.32 1.42
N ALA A 64 10.45 2.20 0.49
CA ALA A 64 11.37 1.88 -0.61
C ALA A 64 12.79 1.55 -0.15
N ALA A 65 13.17 1.97 1.07
CA ALA A 65 14.48 1.66 1.65
C ALA A 65 14.50 0.33 2.42
N GLU A 66 13.33 -0.17 2.85
CA GLU A 66 13.24 -1.31 3.78
C GLU A 66 12.57 -2.54 3.19
N LEU A 67 11.65 -2.37 2.23
CA LEU A 67 10.81 -3.43 1.69
C LEU A 67 10.72 -3.35 0.16
N ASP A 68 10.45 -4.51 -0.46
CA ASP A 68 10.04 -4.59 -1.86
C ASP A 68 8.58 -4.09 -2.01
N HIS A 69 8.45 -2.77 -2.04
CA HIS A 69 7.17 -2.08 -2.16
C HIS A 69 6.46 -2.33 -3.49
N GLU A 70 7.17 -2.70 -4.56
CA GLU A 70 6.57 -3.09 -5.84
C GLU A 70 5.86 -4.44 -5.72
N SER A 71 6.51 -5.44 -5.13
CA SER A 71 5.89 -6.74 -4.85
C SER A 71 4.70 -6.62 -3.91
N ILE A 72 4.80 -5.78 -2.87
CA ILE A 72 3.67 -5.49 -1.96
C ILE A 72 2.49 -4.88 -2.74
N ALA A 73 2.74 -3.89 -3.59
CA ALA A 73 1.69 -3.28 -4.41
C ALA A 73 1.02 -4.31 -5.34
N ALA A 74 1.82 -5.16 -5.98
CA ALA A 74 1.32 -6.20 -6.86
C ALA A 74 0.48 -7.26 -6.11
N GLU A 75 0.88 -7.65 -4.90
CA GLU A 75 0.11 -8.55 -4.05
C GLU A 75 -1.21 -7.91 -3.59
N ASN A 76 -1.17 -6.68 -3.09
CA ASN A 76 -2.35 -5.94 -2.66
C ASN A 76 -3.35 -5.72 -3.80
N LEU A 77 -2.86 -5.42 -5.01
CA LEU A 77 -3.71 -5.33 -6.21
C LEU A 77 -4.37 -6.67 -6.52
N ARG A 78 -3.62 -7.79 -6.51
CA ARG A 78 -4.17 -9.14 -6.72
C ARG A 78 -5.23 -9.49 -5.67
N ASN A 79 -4.98 -9.16 -4.40
CA ASN A 79 -5.92 -9.38 -3.31
C ASN A 79 -7.20 -8.54 -3.48
N TRP A 80 -7.05 -7.26 -3.83
CA TRP A 80 -8.19 -6.39 -4.13
C TRP A 80 -9.01 -6.92 -5.31
N ILE A 81 -8.37 -7.35 -6.41
CA ILE A 81 -9.06 -7.96 -7.55
C ILE A 81 -9.84 -9.20 -7.10
N LYS A 82 -9.20 -10.12 -6.36
CA LYS A 82 -9.84 -11.35 -5.86
C LYS A 82 -11.07 -11.06 -5.01
N GLN A 83 -11.03 -10.03 -4.17
CA GLN A 83 -12.13 -9.63 -3.28
C GLN A 83 -13.27 -8.90 -4.02
N ASN A 84 -12.99 -8.28 -5.17
CA ASN A 84 -13.95 -7.40 -5.84
C ASN A 84 -14.42 -7.90 -7.21
N LYS A 85 -13.78 -8.92 -7.81
CA LYS A 85 -14.08 -9.41 -9.17
C LYS A 85 -15.55 -9.78 -9.44
N ASN A 86 -16.27 -10.22 -8.40
CA ASN A 86 -17.68 -10.64 -8.51
C ASN A 86 -18.67 -9.51 -8.14
N LYS A 87 -18.19 -8.34 -7.75
CA LYS A 87 -19.05 -7.23 -7.31
C LYS A 87 -19.53 -6.42 -8.50
N LYS A 88 -20.76 -5.89 -8.40
CA LYS A 88 -21.29 -4.93 -9.38
C LYS A 88 -20.38 -3.69 -9.41
N GLY A 89 -19.95 -3.30 -10.61
CA GLY A 89 -19.05 -2.15 -10.79
C GLY A 89 -17.56 -2.50 -10.86
N PHE A 90 -17.17 -3.77 -10.76
CA PHE A 90 -15.77 -4.19 -10.87
C PHE A 90 -15.13 -3.74 -12.19
N LEU A 91 -15.81 -3.98 -13.31
CA LEU A 91 -15.34 -3.57 -14.64
C LEU A 91 -15.16 -2.05 -14.78
N GLU A 92 -15.98 -1.27 -14.08
CA GLU A 92 -15.84 0.19 -14.08
C GLU A 92 -14.62 0.63 -13.26
N ALA A 93 -14.42 -0.01 -12.11
CA ALA A 93 -13.27 0.26 -11.24
C ALA A 93 -11.94 -0.14 -11.90
N THR A 94 -11.88 -1.26 -12.63
CA THR A 94 -10.64 -1.67 -13.34
C THR A 94 -10.30 -0.77 -14.52
N LYS A 95 -11.30 -0.25 -15.24
CA LYS A 95 -11.09 0.76 -16.29
C LYS A 95 -10.44 2.04 -15.74
N GLN A 96 -10.83 2.47 -14.54
CA GLN A 96 -10.23 3.64 -13.88
C GLN A 96 -8.74 3.43 -13.55
N LEU A 97 -8.30 2.17 -13.41
CA LEU A 97 -6.89 1.82 -13.20
C LEU A 97 -6.09 1.70 -14.50
N GLY A 98 -6.72 1.85 -15.66
CA GLY A 98 -6.08 1.59 -16.96
C GLY A 98 -5.73 0.11 -17.16
N LEU A 99 -6.33 -0.80 -16.39
CA LEU A 99 -6.10 -2.23 -16.52
C LEU A 99 -7.03 -2.80 -17.60
N GLU A 100 -6.44 -3.44 -18.59
CA GLU A 100 -7.19 -4.28 -19.52
C GLU A 100 -7.59 -5.56 -18.80
N VAL A 101 -8.88 -5.69 -18.48
CA VAL A 101 -9.42 -6.96 -17.99
C VAL A 101 -9.73 -7.79 -19.23
N PRO A 102 -9.11 -8.99 -19.39
CA PRO A 102 -9.54 -9.92 -20.43
C PRO A 102 -11.03 -10.14 -20.27
N GLN A 103 -11.81 -9.83 -21.30
CA GLN A 103 -13.18 -10.31 -21.33
C GLN A 103 -13.07 -11.82 -21.42
N ASP A 104 -13.49 -12.53 -20.38
CA ASP A 104 -13.66 -13.97 -20.50
C ASP A 104 -14.54 -14.20 -21.73
N ASP A 105 -13.95 -14.90 -22.69
CA ASP A 105 -14.51 -15.20 -23.99
C ASP A 105 -15.87 -15.84 -23.76
N LYS A 106 -16.92 -15.23 -24.33
CA LYS A 106 -18.23 -15.87 -24.43
C LYS A 106 -18.12 -16.99 -25.46
N THR A 107 -17.69 -18.16 -25.01
CA THR A 107 -17.63 -19.39 -25.81
C THR A 107 -17.54 -20.54 -24.78
N LEU A 108 -18.58 -21.32 -24.48
CA LEU A 108 -19.72 -21.88 -25.22
C LEU A 108 -20.95 -22.01 -24.32
#